data_AF-A0A9W6WQV0-F1
#
_entry.id   AF-A0A9W6WQV0-F1
#
_cell.length_a   1.000
_cell.length_b   1.000
_cell.length_c   1.000
_cell.angle_alpha   90.00
_cell.angle_beta   90.00
_cell.angle_gamma   90.00
#
_symmetry.space_group_name_H-M   'P 1'
#
loop_
_entity.id
_entity.type
_entity.pdbx_description
1 polymer ?
#
loop_
_entity_poly.entity_id
_entity_poly.type
_entity_poly.pdbx_seq_one_letter_code
_entity_poly.pdbx_strand_id
1 'polypeptide(L)'
;MDRVVDLVALLQPYAELATPLDFGFLHKQVDALSTSLGLGSDQLCYVLCLFAAYPLALLYKLLPSASLKHLMDVVVGVSVAQFVLGSGWVHSFVSALLSYLMVKFGPAKHAPAMVFLFNMLYMSASHIYRLYVDYMGWTLDFTGPQMLLVIKLTSFAYNYYDGVVDKTFEQKGADMSPGKKKVYEGRQKLAIHEIPSLLEFFGYVYSFTTFLAGPAFEIREYLDVTSGKKFLLDGKVKQPSSVLAAFSKFLVGSLLMAAFAVYGPMYPLSNLHDPKIAALPLVWQIRDLYITLIFCKAKYYSAWKVSRLLRWRWRVLLLMILNCCADR
;
A
#
# COMPACT_ATOMS: atom_id res chain seq x y z
N MET A 1 15.56 23.37 11.92
CA MET A 1 14.94 22.76 10.73
C MET A 1 15.84 22.92 9.52
N ASP A 2 16.38 24.12 9.29
CA ASP A 2 17.32 24.41 8.18
C ASP A 2 18.49 23.42 8.05
N ARG A 3 19.18 23.09 9.16
CA ARG A 3 20.24 22.07 9.16
C ARG A 3 19.81 20.70 8.61
N VAL A 4 18.54 20.32 8.80
CA VAL A 4 18.00 19.06 8.27
C VAL A 4 17.73 19.20 6.78
N VAL A 5 17.24 20.35 6.33
CA VAL A 5 17.08 20.66 4.90
C VAL A 5 18.44 20.64 4.19
N ASP A 6 19.46 21.27 4.77
CA ASP A 6 20.82 21.28 4.24
C ASP A 6 21.40 19.86 4.16
N LEU A 7 21.16 19.03 5.19
CA LEU A 7 21.60 17.64 5.22
C LEU A 7 20.90 16.81 4.13
N VAL A 8 19.59 16.98 3.96
CA VAL A 8 18.83 16.29 2.90
C VAL A 8 19.34 16.71 1.53
N ALA A 9 19.55 18.01 1.31
CA ALA A 9 20.11 18.53 0.07
C ALA A 9 21.53 18.00 -0.20
N LEU A 10 22.35 17.86 0.84
CA LEU A 10 23.70 17.28 0.74
C LEU A 10 23.66 15.79 0.37
N LEU A 11 22.69 15.03 0.89
CA LEU A 11 22.56 13.59 0.65
C LEU A 11 21.85 13.25 -0.66
N GLN A 12 21.07 14.18 -1.21
CA GLN A 12 20.28 13.98 -2.43
C GLN A 12 21.10 13.47 -3.63
N PRO A 13 22.29 14.02 -3.97
CA PRO A 13 23.10 13.52 -5.09
C PRO A 13 23.58 12.07 -4.88
N TYR A 14 23.86 11.69 -3.63
CA TYR A 14 24.26 10.32 -3.31
C TYR A 14 23.09 9.35 -3.45
N ALA A 15 21.88 9.79 -3.09
CA ALA A 15 20.67 8.99 -3.30
C ALA A 15 20.40 8.77 -4.80
N GLU A 16 20.54 9.82 -5.62
CA GLU A 16 20.40 9.73 -7.07
C GLU A 16 21.45 8.79 -7.69
N LEU A 17 22.71 8.89 -7.25
CA LEU A 17 23.77 7.99 -7.68
C LEU A 17 23.51 6.52 -7.27
N ALA A 18 22.93 6.31 -6.08
CA ALA A 18 22.57 4.98 -5.59
C ALA A 18 21.37 4.37 -6.33
N THR A 19 20.58 5.19 -7.05
CA THR A 19 19.41 4.76 -7.82
C THR A 19 19.60 4.98 -9.33
N PRO A 20 20.41 4.15 -10.02
CA PRO A 20 20.81 4.39 -11.42
C PRO A 20 19.70 4.13 -12.45
N LEU A 21 18.51 3.72 -12.02
CA LEU A 21 17.39 3.46 -12.92
C LEU A 21 16.79 4.81 -13.39
N ASP A 22 17.18 5.23 -14.59
CA ASP A 22 16.60 6.40 -15.24
C ASP A 22 15.50 5.99 -16.24
N PHE A 23 14.33 6.59 -16.10
CA PHE A 23 13.17 6.41 -16.96
C PHE A 23 12.88 7.63 -17.82
N GLY A 24 13.88 8.47 -18.11
CA GLY A 24 13.72 9.73 -18.84
C GLY A 24 12.95 9.64 -20.16
N PHE A 25 13.03 8.53 -20.90
CA PHE A 25 12.18 8.32 -22.09
C PHE A 25 10.69 8.23 -21.73
N LEU A 26 10.34 7.45 -20.71
CA LEU A 26 8.96 7.30 -20.26
C LEU A 26 8.45 8.59 -19.63
N HIS A 27 9.27 9.28 -18.83
CA HIS A 27 8.90 10.58 -18.26
C HIS A 27 8.56 11.61 -19.35
N LYS A 28 9.36 11.70 -20.42
CA LYS A 28 9.03 12.58 -21.57
C LYS A 28 7.69 12.26 -22.22
N GLN A 29 7.32 10.98 -22.34
CA GLN A 29 6.01 10.57 -22.87
C GLN A 29 4.88 10.95 -21.90
N VAL A 30 5.11 10.77 -20.60
CA VAL A 30 4.15 11.18 -19.57
C VAL A 30 3.97 12.70 -19.58
N ASP A 31 5.03 13.50 -19.68
CA ASP A 31 4.96 14.96 -19.69
C ASP A 31 4.14 15.49 -20.89
N ALA A 32 4.32 14.88 -22.06
CA ALA A 32 3.53 15.19 -23.25
C ALA A 32 2.03 14.92 -23.03
N LEU A 33 1.70 13.76 -22.43
CA LEU A 33 0.33 13.43 -22.07
C LEU A 33 -0.22 14.32 -20.96
N SER A 34 0.59 14.64 -19.95
CA SER A 34 0.26 15.49 -18.81
C SER A 34 -0.20 16.86 -19.25
N THR A 35 0.51 17.44 -20.24
CA THR A 35 0.19 18.74 -20.84
C THR A 35 -1.17 18.72 -21.55
N SER A 36 -1.49 17.62 -22.25
CA SER A 36 -2.80 17.49 -22.94
C SER A 36 -3.98 17.26 -21.99
N LEU A 37 -3.75 16.60 -20.85
CA LEU A 37 -4.78 16.25 -19.88
C LEU A 37 -4.94 17.28 -18.75
N GLY A 38 -4.00 18.24 -18.63
CA GLY A 38 -3.99 19.22 -17.54
C GLY A 38 -3.76 18.61 -16.15
N LEU A 39 -3.10 17.45 -16.09
CA LEU A 39 -2.75 16.75 -14.84
C LEU A 39 -1.28 17.02 -14.48
N GLY A 40 -0.91 16.81 -13.22
CA GLY A 40 0.50 16.82 -12.80
C GLY A 40 1.23 15.55 -13.25
N SER A 41 2.46 15.67 -13.73
CA SER A 41 3.23 14.55 -14.31
C SER A 41 3.38 13.39 -13.32
N ASP A 42 3.69 13.69 -12.05
CA ASP A 42 3.83 12.67 -10.99
C ASP A 42 2.52 11.91 -10.73
N GLN A 43 1.38 12.62 -10.79
CA GLN A 43 0.06 12.03 -10.59
C GLN A 43 -0.30 11.11 -11.76
N LEU A 44 0.07 11.51 -12.99
CA LEU A 44 -0.14 10.69 -14.18
C LEU A 44 0.75 9.44 -14.15
N CYS A 45 2.03 9.57 -13.77
CA CYS A 45 2.92 8.43 -13.54
C CYS A 45 2.31 7.42 -12.55
N TYR A 46 1.80 7.92 -11.42
CA TYR A 46 1.16 7.10 -10.39
C TYR A 46 -0.06 6.34 -10.93
N VAL A 47 -0.95 7.02 -11.67
CA VAL A 47 -2.15 6.41 -12.26
C VAL A 47 -1.79 5.37 -13.32
N LEU A 48 -0.80 5.65 -14.17
CA LEU A 48 -0.32 4.70 -15.17
C LEU A 48 0.24 3.42 -14.53
N CYS A 49 1.01 3.55 -13.45
CA CYS A 49 1.49 2.38 -12.70
C CYS A 49 0.36 1.56 -12.08
N LEU A 50 -0.68 2.20 -11.54
CA LEU A 50 -1.86 1.49 -11.03
C LEU A 50 -2.57 0.68 -12.11
N PHE A 51 -2.66 1.21 -13.34
CA PHE A 51 -3.23 0.47 -14.46
C PHE A 51 -2.29 -0.61 -14.99
N ALA A 52 -0.98 -0.37 -15.04
CA ALA A 52 0.02 -1.36 -15.43
C ALA A 52 0.04 -2.59 -14.50
N ALA A 53 -0.38 -2.44 -13.24
CA ALA A 53 -0.50 -3.56 -12.30
C ALA A 53 -1.48 -4.65 -12.78
N TYR A 54 -2.46 -4.34 -13.64
CA TYR A 54 -3.44 -5.31 -14.16
C TYR A 54 -2.81 -6.33 -15.13
N PRO A 55 -2.18 -5.93 -16.25
CA PRO A 55 -1.48 -6.87 -17.11
C PRO A 55 -0.31 -7.55 -16.39
N LEU A 56 0.41 -6.83 -15.52
CA LEU A 56 1.46 -7.44 -14.69
C LEU A 56 0.93 -8.53 -13.76
N ALA A 57 -0.26 -8.37 -13.19
CA ALA A 57 -0.89 -9.42 -12.38
C ALA A 57 -1.29 -10.66 -13.20
N LEU A 58 -1.55 -10.53 -14.50
CA LEU A 58 -1.74 -11.69 -15.37
C LEU A 58 -0.42 -12.45 -15.58
N LEU A 59 0.68 -11.72 -15.84
CA LEU A 59 2.01 -12.29 -15.94
C LEU A 59 2.43 -12.97 -14.63
N TYR A 60 2.14 -12.36 -13.48
CA TYR A 60 2.43 -12.90 -12.15
C TYR A 60 1.76 -14.26 -11.90
N LYS A 61 0.56 -14.49 -12.46
CA LYS A 61 -0.13 -15.78 -12.37
C LYS A 61 0.52 -16.88 -13.20
N LEU A 62 1.18 -16.51 -14.29
CA LEU A 62 1.87 -17.46 -15.17
C LEU A 62 3.18 -17.97 -14.57
N LEU A 63 3.73 -17.27 -13.56
CA LEU A 63 4.97 -17.67 -12.91
C LEU A 63 4.77 -18.96 -12.07
N PRO A 64 5.55 -20.02 -12.34
CA PRO A 64 5.37 -21.31 -11.66
C PRO A 64 5.99 -21.35 -10.25
N SER A 65 7.10 -20.64 -10.02
CA SER A 65 7.84 -20.72 -8.75
C SER A 65 7.58 -19.53 -7.83
N ALA A 66 7.63 -19.77 -6.52
CA ALA A 66 7.50 -18.72 -5.51
C ALA A 66 8.67 -17.71 -5.59
N SER A 67 9.89 -18.20 -5.81
CA SER A 67 11.08 -17.34 -5.91
C SER A 67 10.99 -16.36 -7.09
N LEU A 68 10.48 -16.79 -8.25
CA LEU A 68 10.25 -15.89 -9.39
C LEU A 68 9.17 -14.85 -9.08
N LYS A 69 8.13 -15.20 -8.32
CA LYS A 69 7.11 -14.26 -7.88
C LYS A 69 7.67 -13.21 -6.92
N HIS A 70 8.47 -13.61 -5.93
CA HIS A 70 9.15 -12.67 -5.04
C HIS A 70 10.11 -11.76 -5.82
N LEU A 71 10.87 -12.32 -6.76
CA LEU A 71 11.77 -11.55 -7.61
C LEU A 71 11.00 -10.55 -8.48
N MET A 72 9.89 -10.97 -9.07
CA MET A 72 9.01 -10.08 -9.84
C MET A 72 8.45 -8.96 -8.94
N ASP A 73 7.95 -9.29 -7.75
CA ASP A 73 7.47 -8.27 -6.80
C ASP A 73 8.57 -7.23 -6.49
N VAL A 74 9.79 -7.66 -6.19
CA VAL A 74 10.92 -6.75 -5.91
C VAL A 74 11.29 -5.92 -7.13
N VAL A 75 11.56 -6.55 -8.28
CA VAL A 75 12.05 -5.87 -9.48
C VAL A 75 11.02 -4.89 -10.01
N VAL A 76 9.77 -5.33 -10.18
CA VAL A 76 8.68 -4.49 -10.67
C VAL A 76 8.33 -3.42 -9.63
N GLY A 77 8.28 -3.78 -8.35
CA GLY A 77 7.98 -2.85 -7.27
C GLY A 77 8.97 -1.72 -7.14
N VAL A 78 10.28 -2.03 -7.16
CA VAL A 78 11.35 -1.02 -7.14
C VAL A 78 11.35 -0.20 -8.43
N SER A 79 11.10 -0.81 -9.59
CA SER A 79 10.97 -0.06 -10.85
C SER A 79 9.81 0.93 -10.82
N VAL A 80 8.66 0.52 -10.30
CA VAL A 80 7.49 1.39 -10.09
C VAL A 80 7.80 2.49 -9.07
N ALA A 81 8.50 2.15 -7.98
CA ALA A 81 8.90 3.11 -6.96
C ALA A 81 9.85 4.17 -7.53
N GLN A 82 10.86 3.76 -8.31
CA GLN A 82 11.76 4.67 -9.00
C GLN A 82 11.03 5.54 -10.03
N PHE A 83 10.15 4.95 -10.84
CA PHE A 83 9.44 5.67 -11.89
C PHE A 83 8.54 6.78 -11.33
N VAL A 84 7.90 6.52 -10.18
CA VAL A 84 6.95 7.46 -9.55
C VAL A 84 7.59 8.39 -8.52
N LEU A 85 8.61 7.94 -7.79
CA LEU A 85 9.20 8.68 -6.65
C LEU A 85 10.64 9.15 -6.90
N GLY A 86 11.25 8.79 -8.04
CA GLY A 86 12.68 9.04 -8.28
C GLY A 86 13.54 8.36 -7.21
N SER A 87 14.53 9.08 -6.67
CA SER A 87 15.40 8.58 -5.59
C SER A 87 14.68 8.44 -4.23
N GLY A 88 13.44 8.93 -4.08
CA GLY A 88 12.71 8.94 -2.82
C GLY A 88 12.41 7.55 -2.23
N TRP A 89 12.38 6.48 -3.05
CA TRP A 89 12.15 5.13 -2.54
C TRP A 89 13.29 4.59 -1.67
N VAL A 90 14.47 5.24 -1.67
CA VAL A 90 15.58 4.94 -0.75
C VAL A 90 15.12 5.04 0.71
N HIS A 91 14.27 6.01 1.04
CA HIS A 91 13.68 6.15 2.38
C HIS A 91 12.87 4.91 2.79
N SER A 92 12.06 4.39 1.86
CA SER A 92 11.29 3.16 2.04
C SER A 92 12.19 1.93 2.18
N PHE A 93 13.29 1.89 1.42
CA PHE A 93 14.25 0.79 1.46
C PHE A 93 14.97 0.73 2.80
N VAL A 94 15.53 1.87 3.24
CA VAL A 94 16.26 1.99 4.50
C VAL A 94 15.35 1.68 5.69
N SER A 95 14.13 2.24 5.72
CA SER A 95 13.20 1.97 6.81
C SER A 95 12.75 0.51 6.87
N ALA A 96 12.52 -0.14 5.73
CA ALA A 96 12.22 -1.56 5.66
C ALA A 96 13.40 -2.44 6.10
N LEU A 97 14.61 -2.13 5.63
CA LEU A 97 15.83 -2.85 5.99
C LEU A 97 16.10 -2.76 7.48
N LEU A 98 16.06 -1.57 8.07
CA LEU A 98 16.26 -1.36 9.50
C LEU A 98 15.21 -2.13 10.31
N SER A 99 13.94 -2.09 9.89
CA SER A 99 12.88 -2.86 10.55
C SER A 99 13.14 -4.36 10.52
N TYR A 100 13.63 -4.90 9.40
CA TYR A 100 14.02 -6.30 9.29
C TYR A 100 15.17 -6.65 10.23
N LEU A 101 16.22 -5.81 10.27
CA LEU A 101 17.37 -6.02 11.14
C LEU A 101 16.98 -5.97 12.63
N MET A 102 16.08 -5.06 13.01
CA MET A 102 15.55 -4.96 14.38
C MET A 102 14.79 -6.21 14.80
N VAL A 103 14.01 -6.82 13.90
CA VAL A 103 13.32 -8.09 14.18
C VAL A 103 14.28 -9.28 14.21
N LYS A 104 15.29 -9.29 13.33
CA LYS A 104 16.25 -10.39 13.19
C LYS A 104 17.28 -10.46 14.29
N PHE A 105 17.83 -9.33 14.70
CA PHE A 105 18.92 -9.27 15.68
C PHE A 105 18.47 -8.76 17.05
N GLY A 106 17.31 -8.11 17.14
CA GLY A 106 16.77 -7.60 18.40
C GLY A 106 16.02 -8.67 19.22
N PRO A 107 15.75 -8.39 20.50
CA PRO A 107 14.96 -9.28 21.35
C PRO A 107 13.52 -9.38 20.85
N ALA A 108 13.09 -10.60 20.49
CA ALA A 108 11.77 -10.88 19.93
C ALA A 108 10.61 -10.28 20.75
N LYS A 109 10.74 -10.27 22.09
CA LYS A 109 9.74 -9.70 23.01
C LYS A 109 9.48 -8.20 22.79
N HIS A 110 10.50 -7.44 22.43
CA HIS A 110 10.40 -5.99 22.26
C HIS A 110 10.39 -5.54 20.80
N ALA A 111 10.60 -6.47 19.86
CA ALA A 111 10.66 -6.19 18.43
C ALA A 111 9.45 -5.37 17.90
N PRO A 112 8.18 -5.66 18.25
CA PRO A 112 7.05 -4.86 17.77
C PRO A 112 7.11 -3.41 18.23
N ALA A 113 7.42 -3.17 19.51
CA ALA A 113 7.49 -1.83 20.06
C ALA A 113 8.65 -1.03 19.45
N MET A 114 9.82 -1.66 19.29
CA MET A 114 10.98 -1.02 18.67
C MET A 114 10.69 -0.63 17.21
N VAL A 115 10.16 -1.56 16.40
CA VAL A 115 9.83 -1.32 14.99
C VAL A 115 8.74 -0.26 14.85
N PHE A 116 7.71 -0.30 15.70
CA PHE A 116 6.64 0.69 15.71
C PHE A 116 7.18 2.09 16.01
N LEU A 117 7.95 2.25 17.09
CA LEU A 117 8.50 3.54 17.51
C LEU A 117 9.43 4.11 16.44
N PHE A 118 10.31 3.28 15.87
CA PHE A 118 11.19 3.69 14.78
C PHE A 118 10.40 4.20 13.56
N ASN A 119 9.46 3.39 13.05
CA ASN A 119 8.70 3.74 11.84
C ASN A 119 7.76 4.94 12.06
N MET A 120 7.11 5.02 13.22
CA MET A 120 6.24 6.15 13.54
C MET A 120 7.02 7.44 13.72
N LEU A 121 8.17 7.40 14.41
CA LEU A 121 9.02 8.58 14.57
C LEU A 121 9.55 9.05 13.22
N TYR A 122 10.03 8.13 12.38
CA TYR A 122 10.53 8.41 11.05
C TYR A 122 9.46 9.04 10.14
N MET A 123 8.26 8.46 10.10
CA MET A 123 7.13 8.99 9.34
C MET A 123 6.69 10.36 9.87
N SER A 124 6.62 10.54 11.19
CA SER A 124 6.27 11.82 11.82
C SER A 124 7.28 12.91 11.47
N ALA A 125 8.58 12.61 11.57
CA ALA A 125 9.65 13.53 11.18
C ALA A 125 9.57 13.89 9.69
N SER A 126 9.26 12.92 8.82
CA SER A 126 9.09 13.15 7.39
C SER A 126 7.90 14.07 7.08
N HIS A 127 6.78 13.92 7.77
CA HIS A 127 5.63 14.83 7.62
C HIS A 127 5.89 16.22 8.17
N ILE A 128 6.62 16.35 9.28
CA ILE A 128 7.06 17.66 9.81
C ILE A 128 8.02 18.33 8.82
N TYR A 129 8.94 17.57 8.21
CA TYR A 129 9.81 18.06 7.15
C TYR A 129 9.02 18.58 5.95
N ARG A 130 8.06 17.80 5.47
CA ARG A 130 7.19 18.20 4.36
C ARG A 130 6.38 19.46 4.69
N LEU A 131 5.85 19.58 5.91
CA LEU A 131 5.12 20.77 6.35
C LEU A 131 5.99 22.04 6.28
N TYR A 132 7.30 21.90 6.52
CA TYR A 132 8.26 22.99 6.47
C TYR A 132 8.68 23.37 5.05
N VAL A 133 8.97 22.38 4.19
CA VAL A 133 9.53 22.61 2.85
C VAL A 133 8.46 22.81 1.77
N ASP A 134 7.31 22.13 1.88
CA ASP A 134 6.24 22.15 0.88
C ASP A 134 4.87 22.32 1.56
N TYR A 135 4.68 23.49 2.18
CA TYR A 135 3.45 23.81 2.89
C TYR A 135 2.25 23.90 1.92
N MET A 136 1.24 23.06 2.14
CA MET A 136 0.04 22.91 1.29
C MET A 136 0.32 22.42 -0.14
N GLY A 137 1.50 21.86 -0.40
CA GLY A 137 1.83 21.26 -1.68
C GLY A 137 1.14 19.94 -1.95
N TRP A 138 0.76 19.74 -3.21
CA TRP A 138 0.13 18.53 -3.73
C TRP A 138 1.12 17.61 -4.46
N THR A 139 2.41 17.80 -4.23
CA THR A 139 3.49 16.97 -4.78
C THR A 139 3.39 15.55 -4.25
N LEU A 140 3.72 14.58 -5.09
CA LEU A 140 3.74 13.17 -4.69
C LEU A 140 5.14 12.83 -4.20
N ASP A 141 5.25 12.35 -2.97
CA ASP A 141 6.53 12.04 -2.33
C ASP A 141 6.54 10.63 -1.72
N PHE A 142 7.70 10.24 -1.18
CA PHE A 142 7.87 8.94 -0.54
C PHE A 142 6.98 8.76 0.71
N THR A 143 6.46 9.85 1.31
CA THR A 143 5.65 9.75 2.53
C THR A 143 4.33 9.02 2.28
N GLY A 144 3.78 9.09 1.06
CA GLY A 144 2.59 8.34 0.64
C GLY A 144 2.74 6.83 0.86
N PRO A 145 3.67 6.16 0.16
CA PRO A 145 3.99 4.75 0.38
C PRO A 145 4.52 4.46 1.79
N GLN A 146 5.24 5.39 2.42
CA GLN A 146 5.74 5.22 3.78
C GLN A 146 4.62 4.98 4.80
N MET A 147 3.47 5.67 4.67
CA MET A 147 2.31 5.43 5.54
C MET A 147 1.81 3.98 5.47
N LEU A 148 1.81 3.37 4.28
CA LEU A 148 1.46 1.95 4.12
C LEU A 148 2.54 1.03 4.67
N LEU A 149 3.81 1.40 4.50
CA LEU A 149 4.94 0.65 5.03
C LEU A 149 4.97 0.61 6.55
N VAL A 150 4.65 1.71 7.25
CA VAL A 150 4.58 1.71 8.72
C VAL A 150 3.61 0.64 9.21
N ILE A 151 2.44 0.49 8.56
CA ILE A 151 1.47 -0.55 8.89
C ILE A 151 2.07 -1.93 8.60
N LYS A 152 2.62 -2.15 7.40
CA LYS A 152 3.16 -3.45 6.97
C LYS A 152 4.34 -3.93 7.81
N LEU A 153 5.26 -3.04 8.17
CA LEU A 153 6.48 -3.33 8.94
C LEU A 153 6.15 -3.56 10.42
N THR A 154 5.26 -2.76 10.98
CA THR A 154 4.77 -2.96 12.35
C THR A 154 4.00 -4.29 12.46
N SER A 155 3.09 -4.56 11.52
CA SER A 155 2.38 -5.83 11.43
C SER A 155 3.34 -7.03 11.32
N PHE A 156 4.39 -6.93 10.50
CA PHE A 156 5.43 -7.96 10.40
C PHE A 156 6.08 -8.27 11.75
N ALA A 157 6.45 -7.25 12.52
CA ALA A 157 7.05 -7.43 13.84
C ALA A 157 6.07 -8.08 14.83
N TYR A 158 4.79 -7.70 14.82
CA TYR A 158 3.75 -8.35 15.63
C TYR A 158 3.50 -9.80 15.21
N ASN A 159 3.43 -10.10 13.92
CA ASN A 159 3.26 -11.48 13.44
C ASN A 159 4.42 -12.38 13.91
N TYR A 160 5.65 -11.85 13.96
CA TYR A 160 6.81 -12.59 14.47
C TYR A 160 6.76 -12.77 15.98
N TYR A 161 6.37 -11.73 16.72
CA TYR A 161 6.14 -11.83 18.16
C TYR A 161 5.09 -12.89 18.49
N ASP A 162 3.97 -12.90 17.76
CA ASP A 162 2.89 -13.86 17.98
C ASP A 162 3.36 -15.31 17.70
N GLY A 163 4.24 -15.51 16.71
CA GLY A 163 4.75 -16.85 16.37
C GLY A 163 5.88 -17.36 17.27
N VAL A 164 6.67 -16.47 17.87
CA VAL A 164 7.88 -16.84 18.64
C VAL A 164 7.71 -16.67 20.15
N VAL A 165 7.00 -15.64 20.59
CA VAL A 165 6.87 -15.27 22.01
C VAL A 165 5.51 -15.70 22.55
N ASP A 166 4.43 -15.39 21.84
CA ASP A 166 3.06 -15.68 22.30
C ASP A 166 2.52 -17.00 21.73
N LYS A 167 3.28 -18.08 21.95
CA LYS A 167 3.05 -19.41 21.34
C LYS A 167 1.80 -20.16 21.82
N THR A 168 1.07 -19.68 22.83
CA THR A 168 0.11 -20.53 23.55
C THR A 168 -1.34 -20.04 23.48
N PHE A 169 -2.01 -20.40 22.39
CA PHE A 169 -3.47 -20.49 22.37
C PHE A 169 -4.00 -21.46 23.44
N GLU A 170 -3.33 -22.60 23.63
CA GLU A 170 -3.78 -23.68 24.54
C GLU A 170 -3.71 -23.30 26.02
N GLN A 171 -2.75 -22.47 26.46
CA GLN A 171 -2.63 -22.07 27.87
C GLN A 171 -3.40 -20.79 28.22
N LYS A 172 -3.59 -19.85 27.29
CA LYS A 172 -4.27 -18.56 27.56
C LYS A 172 -5.70 -18.48 27.04
N GLY A 173 -6.08 -19.32 26.08
CA GLY A 173 -7.40 -19.27 25.44
C GLY A 173 -8.54 -19.80 26.32
N ALA A 174 -8.24 -20.58 27.35
CA ALA A 174 -9.22 -21.17 28.26
C ALA A 174 -9.96 -20.12 29.12
N ASP A 175 -9.24 -19.09 29.59
CA ASP A 175 -9.79 -18.06 30.49
C ASP A 175 -10.24 -16.77 29.77
N MET A 176 -10.25 -16.78 28.42
CA MET A 176 -10.60 -15.60 27.63
C MET A 176 -12.10 -15.50 27.34
N SER A 177 -12.63 -14.27 27.37
CA SER A 177 -13.98 -14.01 26.87
C SER A 177 -14.11 -14.39 25.39
N PRO A 178 -15.32 -14.77 24.91
CA PRO A 178 -15.52 -15.23 23.53
C PRO A 178 -15.02 -14.24 22.45
N GLY A 179 -15.17 -12.94 22.71
CA GLY A 179 -14.66 -11.89 21.81
C GLY A 179 -13.14 -11.83 21.75
N LYS A 180 -12.46 -11.97 22.89
CA LYS A 180 -10.98 -12.00 22.96
C LYS A 180 -10.43 -13.25 22.29
N LYS A 181 -11.07 -14.40 22.50
CA LYS A 181 -10.71 -15.67 21.85
C LYS A 181 -10.75 -15.55 20.33
N LYS A 182 -11.83 -14.99 19.76
CA LYS A 182 -11.95 -14.76 18.31
C LYS A 182 -10.85 -13.87 17.74
N VAL A 183 -10.50 -12.78 18.44
CA VAL A 183 -9.41 -11.89 18.02
C VAL A 183 -8.07 -12.60 18.08
N TYR A 184 -7.84 -13.37 19.14
CA TYR A 184 -6.62 -14.12 19.35
C TYR A 184 -6.43 -15.21 18.27
N GLU A 185 -7.47 -15.99 17.98
CA GLU A 185 -7.48 -16.96 16.88
C GLU A 185 -7.18 -16.30 15.53
N GLY A 186 -7.71 -15.09 15.29
CA GLY A 186 -7.42 -14.31 14.10
C GLY A 186 -5.94 -13.92 13.97
N ARG A 187 -5.32 -13.51 15.09
CA ARG A 187 -3.89 -13.15 15.15
C ARG A 187 -2.99 -14.35 14.94
N GLN A 188 -3.28 -15.46 15.63
CA GLN A 188 -2.48 -16.68 15.53
C GLN A 188 -2.45 -17.26 14.12
N LYS A 189 -3.51 -17.08 13.32
CA LYS A 189 -3.52 -17.45 11.88
C LYS A 189 -2.51 -16.67 11.03
N LEU A 190 -2.05 -15.52 11.52
CA LEU A 190 -1.14 -14.62 10.82
C LEU A 190 0.29 -14.70 11.39
N ALA A 191 0.49 -15.49 12.44
CA ALA A 191 1.78 -15.66 13.09
C ALA A 191 2.85 -16.22 12.14
N ILE A 192 4.08 -15.73 12.30
CA ILE A 192 5.26 -16.24 11.61
C ILE A 192 6.25 -16.80 12.64
N HIS A 193 6.57 -18.08 12.51
CA HIS A 193 7.48 -18.77 13.45
C HIS A 193 8.95 -18.62 13.07
N GLU A 194 9.22 -18.33 11.79
CA GLU A 194 10.54 -18.16 11.23
C GLU A 194 10.62 -16.82 10.49
N ILE A 195 11.79 -16.20 10.52
CA ILE A 195 12.01 -14.93 9.83
C ILE A 195 12.14 -15.22 8.33
N PRO A 196 11.32 -14.57 7.47
CA PRO A 196 11.41 -14.75 6.03
C PRO A 196 12.78 -14.32 5.51
N SER A 197 13.19 -14.92 4.39
CA SER A 197 14.38 -14.48 3.67
C SER A 197 14.26 -13.02 3.23
N LEU A 198 15.39 -12.36 2.94
CA LEU A 198 15.38 -10.98 2.45
C LEU A 198 14.57 -10.84 1.15
N LEU A 199 14.61 -11.85 0.27
CA LEU A 199 13.84 -11.85 -0.97
C LEU A 199 12.33 -11.88 -0.71
N GLU A 200 11.87 -12.75 0.19
CA GLU A 200 10.47 -12.83 0.61
C GLU A 200 10.01 -11.55 1.31
N PHE A 201 10.84 -11.00 2.20
CA PHE A 201 10.54 -9.77 2.92
C PHE A 201 10.46 -8.55 1.99
N PHE A 202 11.43 -8.37 1.10
CA PHE A 202 11.38 -7.27 0.15
C PHE A 202 10.31 -7.46 -0.92
N GLY A 203 10.00 -8.70 -1.33
CA GLY A 203 8.84 -8.98 -2.18
C GLY A 203 7.52 -8.60 -1.51
N TYR A 204 7.41 -8.83 -0.19
CA TYR A 204 6.29 -8.33 0.60
C TYR A 204 6.25 -6.80 0.63
N VAL A 205 7.35 -6.15 1.00
CA VAL A 205 7.48 -4.68 1.12
C VAL A 205 7.14 -3.98 -0.20
N TYR A 206 7.76 -4.41 -1.29
CA TYR A 206 7.66 -3.83 -2.62
C TYR A 206 6.63 -4.51 -3.53
N SER A 207 5.68 -5.28 -3.00
CA SER A 207 4.67 -5.90 -3.86
C SER A 207 4.00 -4.85 -4.77
N PHE A 208 4.20 -5.00 -6.07
CA PHE A 208 3.80 -4.01 -7.09
C PHE A 208 2.29 -3.71 -7.08
N THR A 209 1.51 -4.60 -6.48
CA THR A 209 0.05 -4.50 -6.37
C THR A 209 -0.43 -3.55 -5.29
N THR A 210 0.39 -3.27 -4.26
CA THR A 210 -0.01 -2.44 -3.11
C THR A 210 1.03 -1.44 -2.64
N PHE A 211 2.21 -1.38 -3.26
CA PHE A 211 3.27 -0.46 -2.87
C PHE A 211 2.83 1.01 -2.96
N LEU A 212 2.27 1.42 -4.11
CA LEU A 212 1.83 2.81 -4.35
C LEU A 212 0.51 3.15 -3.64
N ALA A 213 -0.46 2.25 -3.76
CA ALA A 213 -1.78 2.39 -3.17
C ALA A 213 -2.34 1.01 -2.88
N GLY A 214 -3.07 0.88 -1.78
CA GLY A 214 -3.85 -0.31 -1.51
C GLY A 214 -4.02 -0.53 -0.01
N PRO A 215 -4.91 -1.45 0.37
CA PRO A 215 -4.96 -1.87 1.76
C PRO A 215 -3.65 -2.58 2.14
N ALA A 216 -3.10 -2.24 3.30
CA ALA A 216 -2.10 -3.08 3.93
C ALA A 216 -2.65 -4.51 4.10
N PHE A 217 -1.77 -5.48 3.92
CA PHE A 217 -2.04 -6.89 4.12
C PHE A 217 -0.89 -7.50 4.90
N GLU A 218 -1.12 -8.69 5.44
CA GLU A 218 -0.19 -9.34 6.35
C GLU A 218 0.83 -10.18 5.58
N ILE A 219 2.07 -10.24 6.08
CA ILE A 219 3.15 -10.98 5.44
C ILE A 219 2.84 -12.48 5.33
N ARG A 220 2.09 -13.05 6.28
CA ARG A 220 1.64 -14.44 6.18
C ARG A 220 0.76 -14.67 4.94
N GLU A 221 -0.16 -13.74 4.68
CA GLU A 221 -1.02 -13.82 3.50
C GLU A 221 -0.22 -13.70 2.21
N TYR A 222 0.84 -12.89 2.20
CA TYR A 222 1.77 -12.77 1.08
C TYR A 222 2.47 -14.09 0.75
N LEU A 223 3.08 -14.69 1.76
CA LEU A 223 3.82 -15.95 1.64
C LEU A 223 2.90 -17.09 1.21
N ASP A 224 1.67 -17.15 1.72
CA ASP A 224 0.71 -18.20 1.34
C ASP A 224 0.21 -18.05 -0.11
N VAL A 225 0.11 -16.82 -0.63
CA VAL A 225 -0.30 -16.57 -2.03
C VAL A 225 0.84 -16.87 -3.01
N THR A 226 2.05 -16.41 -2.69
CA THR A 226 3.26 -16.60 -3.52
C THR A 226 3.65 -18.07 -3.63
N SER A 227 3.63 -18.79 -2.50
CA SER A 227 3.87 -20.24 -2.44
C SER A 227 2.73 -21.08 -3.00
N GLY A 228 1.56 -20.49 -3.26
CA GLY A 228 0.38 -21.19 -3.76
C GLY A 228 -0.40 -21.98 -2.70
N LYS A 229 0.06 -22.04 -1.45
CA LYS A 229 -0.61 -22.72 -0.32
C LYS A 229 -2.05 -22.25 -0.13
N LYS A 230 -2.32 -20.96 -0.35
CA LYS A 230 -3.67 -20.38 -0.23
C LYS A 230 -4.68 -20.94 -1.24
N PHE A 231 -4.22 -21.59 -2.30
CA PHE A 231 -5.06 -22.15 -3.36
C PHE A 231 -5.19 -23.67 -3.28
N LEU A 232 -4.52 -24.31 -2.33
CA LEU A 232 -4.68 -25.74 -2.05
C LEU A 232 -5.88 -25.92 -1.11
N LEU A 233 -7.00 -26.39 -1.66
CA LEU A 233 -8.15 -26.87 -0.89
C LEU A 233 -8.26 -28.38 -1.12
N ASP A 234 -8.18 -29.17 -0.03
CA ASP A 234 -8.30 -30.64 -0.06
C ASP A 234 -7.35 -31.31 -1.08
N GLY A 235 -6.11 -30.82 -1.15
CA GLY A 235 -5.08 -31.31 -2.09
C GLY A 235 -5.29 -30.90 -3.55
N LYS A 236 -6.37 -30.17 -3.88
CA LYS A 236 -6.66 -29.66 -5.23
C LYS A 236 -6.40 -28.16 -5.31
N VAL A 237 -5.69 -27.73 -6.36
CA VAL A 237 -5.48 -26.31 -6.66
C VAL A 237 -6.79 -25.71 -7.17
N LYS A 238 -7.47 -24.91 -6.34
CA LYS A 238 -8.71 -24.22 -6.71
C LYS A 238 -8.48 -22.70 -6.68
N GLN A 239 -7.98 -22.16 -7.80
CA GLN A 239 -7.87 -20.72 -7.98
C GLN A 239 -9.21 -20.14 -8.47
N PRO A 240 -9.87 -19.23 -7.73
CA PRO A 240 -11.10 -18.62 -8.21
C PRO A 240 -10.79 -17.68 -9.39
N SER A 241 -11.64 -17.69 -10.42
CA SER A 241 -11.56 -16.70 -11.50
C SER A 241 -11.70 -15.29 -10.91
N SER A 242 -10.60 -14.53 -11.00
CA SER A 242 -10.50 -13.15 -10.48
C SER A 242 -10.52 -12.09 -11.57
N VAL A 243 -10.55 -12.48 -12.86
CA VAL A 243 -10.47 -11.54 -13.99
C VAL A 243 -11.71 -10.65 -14.06
N LEU A 244 -12.92 -11.22 -13.97
CA LEU A 244 -14.16 -10.43 -14.00
C LEU A 244 -14.27 -9.49 -12.78
N ALA A 245 -13.84 -9.96 -11.61
CA ALA A 245 -13.81 -9.14 -10.41
C ALA A 245 -12.81 -7.98 -10.55
N ALA A 246 -11.62 -8.25 -11.08
CA ALA A 246 -10.61 -7.23 -11.38
C ALA A 246 -11.13 -6.20 -12.39
N PHE A 247 -11.73 -6.66 -13.49
CA PHE A 247 -12.31 -5.78 -14.51
C PHE A 247 -13.43 -4.90 -13.96
N SER A 248 -14.32 -5.45 -13.12
CA SER A 248 -15.33 -4.64 -12.44
C SER A 248 -14.71 -3.55 -11.56
N LYS A 249 -13.63 -3.84 -10.84
CA LYS A 249 -12.93 -2.82 -10.03
C LYS A 249 -12.20 -1.78 -10.89
N PHE A 250 -11.58 -2.22 -11.99
CA PHE A 250 -10.99 -1.35 -12.99
C PHE A 250 -12.02 -0.36 -13.54
N LEU A 251 -13.18 -0.86 -13.95
CA LEU A 251 -14.24 -0.03 -14.54
C LEU A 251 -14.77 0.98 -13.53
N VAL A 252 -15.11 0.56 -12.31
CA VAL A 252 -15.58 1.47 -11.25
C VAL A 252 -14.52 2.51 -10.91
N GLY A 253 -13.25 2.11 -10.80
CA GLY A 253 -12.13 3.03 -10.55
C GLY A 253 -11.96 4.06 -11.67
N SER A 254 -12.02 3.61 -12.92
CA SER A 254 -11.90 4.47 -14.11
C SER A 254 -13.05 5.46 -14.24
N LEU A 255 -14.29 5.02 -13.96
CA LEU A 255 -15.46 5.91 -13.95
C LEU A 255 -15.35 6.98 -12.86
N LEU A 256 -14.88 6.63 -11.65
CA LEU A 256 -14.63 7.59 -10.58
C LEU A 256 -13.51 8.58 -10.95
N MET A 257 -12.46 8.11 -11.64
CA MET A 257 -11.38 8.98 -12.12
C MET A 257 -11.89 9.95 -13.18
N ALA A 258 -12.66 9.47 -14.16
CA ALA A 258 -13.25 10.31 -15.20
C ALA A 258 -14.19 11.36 -14.60
N ALA A 259 -15.03 10.97 -13.64
CA ALA A 259 -15.88 11.92 -12.91
C ALA A 259 -15.04 12.98 -12.16
N PHE A 260 -13.95 12.59 -11.50
CA PHE A 260 -13.04 13.54 -10.87
C PHE A 260 -12.37 14.47 -11.89
N ALA A 261 -11.89 13.97 -13.02
CA ALA A 261 -11.24 14.77 -14.05
C ALA A 261 -12.19 15.82 -14.66
N VAL A 262 -13.46 15.47 -14.86
CA VAL A 262 -14.47 16.38 -15.41
C VAL A 262 -14.98 17.38 -14.37
N TYR A 263 -15.40 16.90 -13.19
CA TYR A 263 -16.11 17.73 -12.22
C TYR A 263 -15.21 18.30 -11.11
N GLY A 264 -14.03 17.71 -10.87
CA GLY A 264 -13.08 18.19 -9.86
C GLY A 264 -12.64 19.64 -10.08
N PRO A 265 -12.31 20.07 -11.32
CA PRO A 265 -12.01 21.47 -11.61
C PRO A 265 -13.19 22.44 -11.42
N MET A 266 -14.44 21.95 -11.47
CA MET A 266 -15.64 22.77 -11.26
C MET A 266 -15.90 23.04 -9.77
N TYR A 267 -15.45 22.13 -8.90
CA TYR A 267 -15.60 22.22 -7.44
C TYR A 267 -14.23 22.11 -6.75
N PRO A 268 -13.28 23.05 -7.00
CA PRO A 268 -11.99 23.03 -6.33
C PRO A 268 -12.15 23.28 -4.84
N LEU A 269 -11.23 22.74 -4.03
CA LEU A 269 -11.29 22.89 -2.57
C LEU A 269 -11.22 24.37 -2.13
N SER A 270 -10.62 25.24 -2.95
CA SER A 270 -10.58 26.70 -2.75
C SER A 270 -11.96 27.34 -2.70
N ASN A 271 -12.98 26.74 -3.30
CA ASN A 271 -14.36 27.23 -3.23
C ASN A 271 -14.86 27.37 -1.79
N LEU A 272 -14.36 26.54 -0.86
CA LEU A 272 -14.72 26.61 0.56
C LEU A 272 -14.31 27.92 1.24
N HIS A 273 -13.29 28.60 0.70
CA HIS A 273 -12.79 29.87 1.21
C HIS A 273 -13.19 31.05 0.32
N ASP A 274 -13.98 30.83 -0.73
CA ASP A 274 -14.44 31.91 -1.61
C ASP A 274 -15.49 32.76 -0.86
N PRO A 275 -15.28 34.08 -0.72
CA PRO A 275 -16.25 34.99 -0.12
C PRO A 275 -17.64 34.89 -0.77
N LYS A 276 -17.72 34.51 -2.05
CA LYS A 276 -18.98 34.34 -2.78
C LYS A 276 -19.82 33.20 -2.21
N ILE A 277 -19.19 32.10 -1.81
CA ILE A 277 -19.88 30.96 -1.21
C ILE A 277 -20.24 31.27 0.24
N ALA A 278 -19.36 31.96 0.98
CA ALA A 278 -19.63 32.41 2.35
C ALA A 278 -20.84 33.38 2.44
N ALA A 279 -21.13 34.12 1.38
CA ALA A 279 -22.30 35.02 1.31
C ALA A 279 -23.63 34.31 1.03
N LEU A 280 -23.63 33.02 0.66
CA LEU A 280 -24.86 32.27 0.37
C LEU A 280 -25.59 31.84 1.66
N PRO A 281 -26.91 31.58 1.60
CA PRO A 281 -27.63 30.92 2.71
C PRO A 281 -26.98 29.59 3.11
N LEU A 282 -27.06 29.25 4.41
CA LEU A 282 -26.41 28.07 5.02
C LEU A 282 -26.64 26.76 4.22
N VAL A 283 -27.85 26.54 3.69
CA VAL A 283 -28.20 25.33 2.93
C VAL A 283 -27.33 25.19 1.67
N TRP A 284 -27.09 26.29 0.96
CA TRP A 284 -26.27 26.29 -0.24
C TRP A 284 -24.78 26.13 0.09
N GLN A 285 -24.31 26.71 1.19
CA GLN A 285 -22.96 26.47 1.69
C GLN A 285 -22.73 24.98 2.01
N ILE A 286 -23.67 24.36 2.70
CA ILE A 286 -23.61 22.93 3.04
C ILE A 286 -23.62 22.09 1.76
N ARG A 287 -24.49 22.39 0.79
CA ARG A 287 -24.51 21.70 -0.51
C ARG A 287 -23.14 21.76 -1.19
N ASP A 288 -22.58 22.95 -1.35
CA ASP A 288 -21.33 23.14 -2.08
C ASP A 288 -20.15 22.51 -1.34
N LEU A 289 -20.15 22.55 0.00
CA LEU A 289 -19.22 21.79 0.84
C LEU A 289 -19.31 20.29 0.57
N TYR A 290 -20.51 19.70 0.60
CA TYR A 290 -20.68 18.27 0.36
C TYR A 290 -20.23 17.85 -1.05
N ILE A 291 -20.61 18.62 -2.08
CA ILE A 291 -20.23 18.32 -3.47
C ILE A 291 -18.71 18.40 -3.64
N THR A 292 -18.09 19.48 -3.15
CA THR A 292 -16.62 19.66 -3.18
C THR A 292 -15.90 18.51 -2.47
N LEU A 293 -16.39 18.09 -1.29
CA LEU A 293 -15.80 16.97 -0.55
C LEU A 293 -16.00 15.61 -1.26
N ILE A 294 -17.11 15.40 -1.96
CA ILE A 294 -17.35 14.18 -2.74
C ILE A 294 -16.30 14.05 -3.85
N PHE A 295 -16.07 15.11 -4.64
CA PHE A 295 -15.09 15.08 -5.71
C PHE A 295 -13.65 15.03 -5.18
N CYS A 296 -13.36 15.73 -4.07
CA CYS A 296 -12.07 15.62 -3.39
C CYS A 296 -11.80 14.17 -2.91
N LYS A 297 -12.83 13.43 -2.48
CA LYS A 297 -12.72 12.00 -2.11
C LYS A 297 -12.66 11.08 -3.31
N ALA A 298 -13.29 11.44 -4.44
CA ALA A 298 -13.38 10.60 -5.63
C ALA A 298 -12.01 10.19 -6.18
N LYS A 299 -11.00 11.08 -6.16
CA LYS A 299 -9.63 10.74 -6.58
C LYS A 299 -9.01 9.63 -5.73
N TYR A 300 -9.17 9.69 -4.41
CA TYR A 300 -8.65 8.68 -3.48
C TYR A 300 -9.41 7.37 -3.59
N TYR A 301 -10.74 7.43 -3.74
CA TYR A 301 -11.56 6.25 -3.95
C TYR A 301 -11.29 5.58 -5.28
N SER A 302 -10.99 6.34 -6.34
CA SER A 302 -10.54 5.77 -7.59
C SER A 302 -9.25 4.97 -7.39
N ALA A 303 -8.18 5.58 -6.87
CA ALA A 303 -6.92 4.91 -6.60
C ALA A 303 -7.08 3.67 -5.69
N TRP A 304 -7.91 3.78 -4.65
CA TRP A 304 -8.23 2.68 -3.75
C TRP A 304 -9.01 1.54 -4.42
N LYS A 305 -9.95 1.85 -5.33
CA LYS A 305 -10.72 0.84 -6.05
C LYS A 305 -9.87 0.11 -7.07
N VAL A 306 -9.02 0.84 -7.80
CA VAL A 306 -8.09 0.30 -8.80
C VAL A 306 -7.05 -0.62 -8.13
N SER A 307 -6.44 -0.18 -7.02
CA SER A 307 -5.49 -1.01 -6.25
C SER A 307 -6.12 -2.24 -5.58
N ARG A 308 -7.46 -2.33 -5.47
CA ARG A 308 -8.15 -3.49 -4.84
C ARG A 308 -8.18 -4.74 -5.72
N LEU A 309 -7.25 -4.86 -6.65
CA LEU A 309 -7.06 -5.96 -7.58
C LEU A 309 -6.99 -7.34 -6.90
N LEU A 310 -6.38 -7.41 -5.70
CA LEU A 310 -6.02 -8.67 -5.03
C LEU A 310 -6.77 -9.03 -3.74
N ARG A 311 -7.95 -8.47 -3.45
CA ARG A 311 -8.73 -9.02 -2.32
C ARG A 311 -9.45 -10.32 -2.73
N TRP A 312 -8.68 -11.39 -2.92
CA TRP A 312 -9.06 -12.80 -3.07
C TRP A 312 -10.00 -13.32 -1.96
N ARG A 313 -10.20 -12.52 -0.90
CA ARG A 313 -10.95 -12.84 0.32
C ARG A 313 -12.45 -12.98 0.12
N TRP A 314 -13.05 -12.46 -0.97
CA TRP A 314 -14.52 -12.48 -1.10
C TRP A 314 -15.10 -13.76 -1.69
N ARG A 315 -14.38 -14.50 -2.55
CA ARG A 315 -14.88 -15.80 -3.06
C ARG A 315 -14.45 -17.00 -2.22
N VAL A 316 -13.26 -16.98 -1.62
CA VAL A 316 -12.81 -18.08 -0.73
C VAL A 316 -13.59 -18.10 0.57
N LEU A 317 -13.95 -16.94 1.14
CA LEU A 317 -14.80 -16.89 2.33
C LEU A 317 -16.24 -17.34 2.02
N LEU A 318 -16.77 -17.01 0.84
CA LEU A 318 -18.08 -17.50 0.40
C LEU A 318 -18.07 -19.02 0.16
N LEU A 319 -17.00 -19.55 -0.45
CA LEU A 319 -16.81 -20.99 -0.65
C LEU A 319 -16.57 -21.74 0.67
N MET A 320 -15.86 -21.16 1.64
CA MET A 320 -15.71 -21.72 2.98
C MET A 320 -17.04 -21.70 3.76
N ILE A 321 -17.84 -20.63 3.63
CA ILE A 321 -19.17 -20.56 4.25
C ILE A 321 -20.14 -21.55 3.58
N LEU A 322 -20.07 -21.71 2.25
CA LEU A 322 -20.91 -22.66 1.51
C LEU A 322 -20.51 -24.12 1.78
N ASN A 323 -19.21 -24.44 1.85
CA ASN A 323 -18.77 -25.81 2.19
C ASN A 323 -19.00 -26.15 3.67
N CYS A 324 -18.90 -25.17 4.59
CA CYS A 324 -19.24 -25.39 6.00
C CYS A 324 -20.75 -25.57 6.24
N CYS A 325 -21.59 -25.26 5.25
CA CYS A 325 -23.03 -25.51 5.25
C CYS A 325 -23.42 -26.82 4.54
N ALA A 326 -22.48 -27.51 3.89
CA ALA A 326 -22.72 -28.76 3.18
C ALA A 326 -22.37 -30.02 4.01
N ASP A 327 -21.58 -29.88 5.08
CA ASP A 327 -21.25 -30.95 6.05
C ASP A 327 -22.04 -30.82 7.36
N ARG A 328 -23.32 -30.42 7.29
CA ARG A 328 -24.21 -30.46 8.45
C ARG A 328 -25.56 -31.04 8.12
#